data_AF-A0A7V2AVJ0-F1
#
_entry.id   AF-A0A7V2AVJ0-F1
#
_cell.length_a   1.000
_cell.length_b   1.000
_cell.length_c   1.000
_cell.angle_alpha   90.00
_cell.angle_beta   90.00
_cell.angle_gamma   90.00
#
_symmetry.space_group_name_H-M   'P 1'
#
loop_
_entity.id
_entity.type
_entity.pdbx_description
1 polymer ?
#
loop_
_entity_poly.entity_id
_entity_poly.type
_entity_poly.pdbx_seq_one_letter_code
_entity_poly.pdbx_strand_id
1 'polypeptide(L)' 'MKGFTLWFTGLPCSGKSTLAERVLGILLERGMYAELLDGDEVRTNLSKGLGYSKEDRDTNIRRIG' A
#
# COMPACT_ATOMS: atom_id res chain seq x y z
N MET A 1 13.69 10.02 -15.58
CA MET A 1 12.38 9.37 -15.38
C MET A 1 11.70 10.00 -14.17
N LYS A 2 10.39 10.26 -14.23
CA LYS A 2 9.59 10.65 -13.05
C LYS A 2 8.95 9.37 -12.49
N GLY A 3 9.12 9.12 -11.20
CA GLY A 3 8.35 8.10 -10.49
C GLY A 3 6.87 8.49 -10.40
N PHE A 4 6.01 7.51 -10.19
CA PHE A 4 4.58 7.71 -9.98
C PHE A 4 4.06 6.68 -8.96
N THR A 5 2.88 6.96 -8.42
CA THR A 5 2.20 6.10 -7.45
C THR A 5 0.92 5.56 -8.05
N LEU A 6 0.69 4.25 -7.93
CA LEU A 6 -0.61 3.63 -8.19
C LEU A 6 -1.31 3.39 -6.86
N TRP A 7 -2.41 4.11 -6.63
CA TRP A 7 -3.17 4.03 -5.38
C TRP A 7 -4.39 3.10 -5.53
N PHE A 8 -4.28 1.88 -5.00
CA PHE A 8 -5.40 0.94 -4.96
C PHE A 8 -6.28 1.20 -3.74
N THR A 9 -7.53 1.60 -3.96
CA THR A 9 -8.52 1.87 -2.90
C THR A 9 -9.80 1.08 -3.14
N GLY A 10 -10.57 0.84 -2.07
CA GLY A 10 -11.77 -0.01 -2.11
C GLY A 10 -12.04 -0.74 -0.79
N LEU A 11 -13.23 -1.34 -0.68
CA LEU A 11 -13.71 -2.04 0.51
C LEU A 11 -12.78 -3.18 0.96
N PRO A 12 -12.77 -3.57 2.25
CA PRO A 12 -12.12 -4.80 2.69
C PRO A 12 -12.53 -5.98 1.80
N CYS A 13 -11.58 -6.86 1.49
CA CYS A 13 -11.77 -8.02 0.61
C CYS A 13 -12.15 -7.72 -0.87
N SER A 14 -12.04 -6.46 -1.33
CA SER A 14 -12.31 -6.11 -2.74
C SER A 14 -11.21 -6.50 -3.75
N GLY A 15 -10.18 -7.25 -3.32
CA GLY A 15 -9.09 -7.71 -4.20
C GLY A 15 -7.95 -6.72 -4.45
N LYS A 16 -7.80 -5.66 -3.65
CA LYS A 16 -6.74 -4.64 -3.82
C LYS A 16 -5.33 -5.24 -3.80
N SER A 17 -4.99 -6.01 -2.77
CA SER A 17 -3.65 -6.62 -2.64
C SER A 17 -3.39 -7.60 -3.80
N THR A 18 -4.37 -8.41 -4.19
CA THR A 18 -4.29 -9.30 -5.35
C THR A 18 -3.95 -8.55 -6.64
N LEU A 19 -4.61 -7.41 -6.90
CA LEU A 19 -4.34 -6.62 -8.08
C LEU A 19 -2.96 -5.94 -8.00
N ALA A 20 -2.59 -5.42 -6.83
CA ALA A 20 -1.34 -4.71 -6.61
C ALA A 20 -0.12 -5.63 -6.79
N GLU A 21 -0.16 -6.86 -6.26
CA GLU A 21 0.86 -7.89 -6.47
C GLU A 21 1.02 -8.24 -7.96
N ARG A 22 -0.10 -8.39 -8.67
CA ARG A 22 -0.06 -8.71 -10.10
C ARG A 22 0.55 -7.58 -10.92
N VAL A 23 0.21 -6.33 -10.59
CA VAL A 23 0.79 -5.14 -11.24
C VAL A 23 2.28 -5.03 -10.94
N LEU A 24 2.71 -5.28 -9.70
CA LEU A 24 4.13 -5.31 -9.34
C LEU A 24 4.90 -6.31 -10.21
N GLY A 25 4.41 -7.55 -10.34
CA GLY A 25 5.03 -8.57 -11.19
C GLY A 25 5.20 -8.11 -12.64
N ILE A 26 4.16 -7.51 -13.23
CA ILE A 26 4.20 -6.99 -14.61
C ILE A 26 5.23 -5.85 -14.76
N LEU A 27 5.35 -4.96 -13.78
CA LEU A 27 6.31 -3.85 -13.83
C LEU A 27 7.75 -4.37 -13.72
N LEU A 28 8.00 -5.32 -12.83
CA LEU A 28 9.32 -5.96 -12.68
C LEU A 28 9.72 -6.74 -13.93
N GLU A 29 8.79 -7.51 -14.53
CA GLU A 29 8.99 -8.21 -15.81
C GLU A 29 9.36 -7.25 -16.96
N ARG A 30 8.89 -6.00 -16.91
CA ARG A 30 9.23 -4.94 -17.87
C ARG A 30 10.54 -4.23 -17.56
N GLY A 31 11.29 -4.66 -16.55
CA GLY A 31 12.55 -4.04 -16.12
C GLY A 31 12.36 -2.69 -15.42
N MET A 32 11.16 -2.40 -14.90
CA MET A 32 10.90 -1.18 -14.13
C MET A 32 11.18 -1.43 -12.64
N TYR A 33 11.81 -0.45 -11.98
CA TYR A 33 11.87 -0.42 -10.52
C TYR A 33 10.49 -0.08 -9.97
N ALA A 34 9.93 -0.97 -9.15
CA ALA A 34 8.64 -0.81 -8.51
C ALA A 34 8.67 -1.45 -7.12
N GLU A 35 7.92 -0.86 -6.19
CA GLU A 35 7.78 -1.32 -4.82
C GLU A 35 6.29 -1.32 -4.45
N LEU A 36 5.87 -2.32 -3.69
CA LEU A 36 4.50 -2.45 -3.19
C LEU A 36 4.48 -2.06 -1.70
N LEU A 37 3.70 -1.03 -1.37
CA LEU A 37 3.45 -0.62 0.01
C LEU A 37 2.05 -1.11 0.43
N ASP A 38 1.99 -2.23 1.14
CA ASP A 38 0.72 -2.72 1.72
C ASP A 38 0.48 -2.02 3.07
N GLY A 39 -0.75 -1.54 3.30
CA GLY A 39 -1.15 -0.87 4.53
C GLY A 39 -0.99 -1.73 5.78
N ASP A 40 -1.03 -3.06 5.66
CA ASP A 40 -0.72 -3.97 6.77
C ASP A 40 0.79 -4.04 7.09
N GLU A 41 1.68 -3.99 6.09
CA GLU A 41 3.14 -3.96 6.29
C GLU A 41 3.66 -2.58 6.71
N VAL A 42 3.04 -1.51 6.22
CA VAL A 42 3.31 -0.16 6.72
C VAL A 42 2.91 -0.05 8.20
N ARG A 43 1.84 -0.73 8.63
CA ARG A 43 1.40 -0.71 10.03
C ARG A 43 2.48 -1.26 10.97
N THR A 44 3.16 -2.33 10.59
CA THR A 44 4.22 -2.96 11.40
C THR A 44 5.51 -2.14 11.46
N ASN A 45 5.86 -1.42 10.38
CA ASN A 45 7.16 -0.75 10.26
C ASN A 45 7.13 0.77 10.49
N LEU A 46 6.05 1.46 10.11
CA LEU A 46 5.92 2.93 10.18
C LEU A 46 4.85 3.39 11.18
N SER A 47 4.02 2.48 11.71
CA SER A 47 2.92 2.77 12.63
C SER A 47 3.01 2.02 13.96
N LYS A 48 4.23 1.69 14.43
CA LYS A 48 4.44 1.15 15.80
C LYS A 48 3.70 2.02 16.82
N GLY A 49 2.71 1.45 17.50
CA GLY A 49 1.89 2.11 18.51
C GLY A 49 0.47 2.52 18.08
N LEU A 50 0.09 2.35 16.81
CA LEU A 50 -1.30 2.54 16.36
C LEU A 50 -2.09 1.24 16.52
N GLY A 51 -3.24 1.31 17.19
CA GLY A 51 -4.21 0.22 17.31
C GLY A 51 -5.21 0.19 16.14
N TYR A 52 -6.43 -0.29 16.39
CA TYR A 52 -7.52 -0.35 15.39
C TYR A 52 -8.60 0.71 15.58
N SER A 53 -8.35 1.72 16.43
CA SER A 53 -9.28 2.82 16.64
C SER A 53 -9.47 3.64 15.35
N LYS A 54 -10.50 4.49 15.32
CA LYS A 54 -10.74 5.36 14.17
C LYS A 54 -9.59 6.34 13.98
N GLU A 55 -9.10 6.92 15.08
CA GLU A 55 -7.98 7.86 15.12
C GLU A 55 -6.68 7.22 14.61
N ASP A 56 -6.44 5.95 14.97
CA ASP A 56 -5.31 5.17 14.48
C ASP A 56 -5.38 4.94 12.95
N ARG A 57 -6.57 4.63 12.43
CA ARG A 57 -6.79 4.45 10.98
C ARG A 57 -6.55 5.75 10.22
N ASP A 58 -7.07 6.86 10.72
CA ASP A 58 -6.90 8.18 10.08
C ASP A 58 -5.41 8.59 10.05
N THR A 59 -4.68 8.32 11.14
CA THR A 59 -3.23 8.56 11.21
C THR A 59 -2.46 7.68 10.24
N ASN A 60 -2.85 6.41 10.10
CA ASN A 60 -2.23 5.48 9.14
C ASN A 60 -2.44 5.94 7.69
N ILE A 61 -3.65 6.38 7.34
CA ILE A 61 -3.96 6.92 6.00
C ILE A 61 -3.10 8.16 5.69
N ARG A 62 -2.94 9.07 6.66
CA ARG A 62 -2.10 10.28 6.50
C ARG A 62 -0.61 9.97 6.33
N ARG A 63 -0.10 8.85 6.87
CA ARG A 63 1.32 8.48 6.74
C ARG A 63 1.64 7.78 5.41
N ILE A 64 0.64 7.12 4.81
CA ILE A 64 0.78 6.40 3.54
C ILE A 64 0.59 7.34 2.34
N GLY A 65 -0.31 8.33 2.47
CA GLY A 65 -0.53 9.38 1.46
C GLY A 65 0.45 10.54 1.58
#